data_AF-A0A8T0SAP9-F1
#
_entry.id   AF-A0A8T0SAP9-F1
#
_cell.length_a   1.000
_cell.length_b   1.000
_cell.length_c   1.000
_cell.angle_alpha   90.00
_cell.angle_beta   90.00
_cell.angle_gamma   90.00
#
_symmetry.space_group_name_H-M   'P 1'
#
loop_
_entity.id
_entity.type
_entity.pdbx_description
1 polymer ?
#
loop_
_entity_poly.entity_id
_entity_poly.type
_entity_poly.pdbx_seq_one_letter_code
_entity_poly.pdbx_strand_id
1 'polypeptide(L)'
;MINVRVQLPGKATQKIFDEALTFLARDAPPVPGFRKSKGGKTSNIPSSILLQMLGKSRVTKFVLQEILTITIEEFIKKENLKVNPEIRTTQTESEMESVFTPGSAFVFNVILQLEKSDSDEDSEEQSDSSE
;
A
#
# COMPACT_ATOMS: atom_id res chain seq x y z
N MET A 1 5.91 -6.87 18.15
CA MET A 1 5.00 -6.82 16.98
C MET A 1 3.87 -5.87 17.31
N ILE A 2 3.48 -5.02 16.37
CA ILE A 2 2.37 -4.07 16.54
C ILE A 2 1.32 -4.29 15.46
N ASN A 3 0.06 -4.10 15.82
CA ASN A 3 -1.08 -4.14 14.90
C ASN A 3 -1.54 -2.72 14.62
N VAL A 4 -1.52 -2.34 13.35
CA VAL A 4 -1.91 -1.01 12.89
C VAL A 4 -3.20 -1.16 12.09
N ARG A 5 -4.27 -0.49 12.55
CA ARG A 5 -5.52 -0.37 11.79
C ARG A 5 -5.43 0.84 10.88
N VAL A 6 -5.46 0.61 9.58
CA VAL A 6 -5.41 1.66 8.57
C VAL A 6 -6.83 1.97 8.11
N GLN A 7 -7.17 3.26 8.03
CA GLN A 7 -8.44 3.73 7.50
C GLN A 7 -8.19 4.86 6.49
N LEU A 8 -8.54 4.61 5.24
CA LEU A 8 -8.42 5.58 4.16
C LEU A 8 -9.79 6.14 3.77
N PRO A 9 -9.93 7.48 3.62
CA PRO A 9 -11.14 8.07 3.09
C PRO A 9 -11.28 7.79 1.58
N GLY A 10 -12.51 7.79 1.08
CA GLY A 10 -12.80 7.51 -0.34
C GLY A 10 -12.06 8.40 -1.34
N LYS A 11 -11.84 9.67 -0.98
CA LYS A 11 -11.04 10.58 -1.82
C LYS A 11 -9.58 10.10 -1.99
N ALA A 12 -8.99 9.52 -0.94
CA ALA A 12 -7.63 8.99 -1.00
C ALA A 12 -7.56 7.71 -1.83
N THR A 13 -8.51 6.77 -1.63
CA THR A 13 -8.56 5.53 -2.41
C THR A 13 -8.80 5.78 -3.89
N GLN A 14 -9.64 6.76 -4.24
CA GLN A 14 -9.85 7.20 -5.62
C GLN A 14 -8.56 7.76 -6.24
N LYS A 15 -7.87 8.64 -5.53
CA LYS A 15 -6.63 9.27 -6.02
C LYS A 15 -5.56 8.21 -6.32
N ILE A 16 -5.32 7.29 -5.40
CA ILE A 16 -4.32 6.22 -5.58
C ILE A 16 -4.72 5.32 -6.76
N PHE A 17 -6.00 4.99 -6.90
CA PHE A 17 -6.50 4.22 -8.03
C PHE A 17 -6.25 4.93 -9.37
N ASP A 18 -6.56 6.21 -9.48
CA ASP A 18 -6.38 6.99 -10.72
C ASP A 18 -4.90 7.13 -11.10
N GLU A 19 -4.02 7.31 -10.10
CA GLU A 19 -2.57 7.36 -10.28
C GLU A 19 -2.01 6.01 -10.75
N ALA A 20 -2.42 4.91 -10.10
CA ALA A 20 -2.04 3.56 -10.50
C ALA A 20 -2.52 3.20 -11.91
N LEU A 21 -3.77 3.53 -12.24
CA LEU A 21 -4.32 3.29 -13.57
C LEU A 21 -3.56 4.08 -14.64
N THR A 22 -3.23 5.35 -14.35
CA THR A 22 -2.43 6.19 -15.22
C THR A 22 -1.00 5.66 -15.38
N PHE A 23 -0.39 5.16 -14.30
CA PHE A 23 0.93 4.57 -14.31
C PHE A 23 0.98 3.32 -15.18
N LEU A 24 0.08 2.36 -14.95
CA LEU A 24 -0.02 1.11 -15.71
C LEU A 24 -0.35 1.35 -17.19
N ALA A 25 -1.11 2.40 -17.50
CA ALA A 25 -1.47 2.74 -18.88
C ALA A 25 -0.28 3.25 -19.72
N ARG A 26 0.84 3.67 -19.11
CA ARG A 26 2.02 4.18 -19.84
C ARG A 26 2.62 3.13 -20.76
N ASP A 27 2.69 1.90 -20.27
CA ASP A 27 3.29 0.77 -20.98
C ASP A 27 2.26 -0.02 -21.79
N ALA A 28 1.00 0.43 -21.80
CA ALA A 28 -0.06 -0.23 -22.55
C ALA A 28 0.06 -0.01 -24.07
N PRO A 29 -0.31 -1.01 -24.88
CA PRO A 29 -0.39 -0.86 -26.33
C PRO A 29 -1.38 0.27 -26.71
N PRO A 30 -1.26 0.86 -27.92
CA PRO A 30 -2.23 1.82 -28.40
C PRO A 30 -3.65 1.26 -28.38
N VAL A 31 -4.60 2.03 -27.85
CA VAL A 31 -6.02 1.63 -27.82
C VAL A 31 -6.65 1.99 -29.17
N PRO A 32 -7.28 1.04 -29.89
CA PRO A 32 -7.98 1.33 -31.14
C PRO A 32 -8.99 2.47 -30.96
N GLY A 33 -9.03 3.42 -31.90
CA GLY A 33 -9.89 4.60 -31.82
C GLY A 33 -9.37 5.73 -30.93
N PHE A 34 -8.30 5.52 -30.16
CA PHE A 34 -7.67 6.55 -29.34
C PHE A 34 -6.24 6.85 -29.82
N ARG A 35 -5.99 8.09 -30.21
CA ARG A 35 -4.69 8.53 -30.72
C ARG A 35 -3.78 8.92 -29.54
N LYS A 36 -2.57 8.34 -29.46
CA LYS A 36 -1.54 8.83 -28.51
C LYS A 36 -1.15 10.26 -28.90
N SER A 37 -1.10 11.18 -27.94
CA SER A 37 -0.54 12.50 -28.19
C SER A 37 0.96 12.38 -28.44
N LYS A 38 1.54 13.35 -29.15
CA LYS A 38 2.99 13.43 -29.34
C LYS A 38 3.65 13.48 -27.95
N GLY A 39 4.41 12.44 -27.59
CA GLY A 39 5.00 12.28 -26.25
C GLY A 39 4.45 11.09 -25.43
N GLY A 40 3.67 10.19 -26.03
CA GLY A 40 3.31 8.90 -25.41
C GLY A 40 2.17 8.95 -24.40
N LYS A 41 1.70 10.15 -24.02
CA LYS A 41 0.48 10.32 -23.22
C LYS A 41 -0.74 10.08 -24.11
N THR A 42 -1.58 9.11 -23.77
CA THR A 42 -2.83 8.91 -24.51
C THR A 42 -3.87 9.90 -24.00
N SER A 43 -4.12 10.97 -24.76
CA SER A 43 -5.09 12.00 -24.38
C SER A 43 -6.49 11.41 -24.43
N ASN A 44 -7.24 11.57 -23.33
CA ASN A 44 -8.70 11.34 -23.25
C ASN A 44 -9.18 9.89 -23.39
N ILE A 45 -8.42 8.88 -22.95
CA ILE A 45 -9.02 7.54 -22.75
C ILE A 45 -9.81 7.54 -21.43
N PRO A 46 -11.11 7.18 -21.45
CA PRO A 46 -11.88 6.96 -20.22
C PRO A 46 -11.23 5.90 -19.31
N SER A 47 -11.23 6.13 -18.00
CA SER A 47 -10.68 5.19 -17.01
C SER A 47 -11.31 3.79 -17.12
N SER A 48 -12.59 3.69 -17.49
CA SER A 48 -13.28 2.41 -17.72
C SER A 48 -12.65 1.59 -18.84
N ILE A 49 -12.22 2.24 -19.93
CA ILE A 49 -11.56 1.58 -21.07
C ILE A 49 -10.15 1.14 -20.68
N LEU A 50 -9.40 1.99 -19.97
CA LEU A 50 -8.09 1.62 -19.43
C LEU A 50 -8.20 0.42 -18.49
N LEU A 51 -9.18 0.42 -17.59
CA LEU A 51 -9.41 -0.65 -16.64
C LEU A 51 -9.79 -1.97 -17.34
N GLN A 52 -10.63 -1.90 -18.37
CA GLN A 52 -11.00 -3.07 -19.16
C GLN A 52 -9.78 -3.68 -19.87
N MET A 53 -8.94 -2.84 -20.46
CA MET A 53 -7.76 -3.28 -21.21
C MET A 53 -6.64 -3.82 -20.29
N LEU A 54 -6.40 -3.15 -19.16
CA LEU A 54 -5.38 -3.55 -18.18
C LEU A 54 -5.82 -4.74 -17.31
N GLY A 55 -7.13 -4.93 -17.19
CA GLY A 55 -7.75 -5.98 -16.38
C GLY A 55 -8.01 -5.53 -14.94
N LYS A 56 -9.27 -5.62 -14.51
CA LYS A 56 -9.71 -5.17 -13.18
C LYS A 56 -8.89 -5.77 -12.03
N SER A 57 -8.72 -7.10 -12.01
CA SER A 57 -7.97 -7.77 -10.93
C SER A 57 -6.51 -7.31 -10.87
N ARG A 58 -5.82 -7.21 -12.02
CA ARG A 58 -4.43 -6.74 -12.07
C ARG A 58 -4.30 -5.32 -11.51
N VAL A 59 -5.20 -4.41 -11.89
CA VAL A 59 -5.18 -3.04 -11.40
C VAL A 59 -5.50 -3.00 -9.90
N THR A 60 -6.51 -3.73 -9.44
CA THR A 60 -6.88 -3.78 -8.01
C THR A 60 -5.71 -4.27 -7.15
N LYS A 61 -5.07 -5.38 -7.52
CA LYS A 61 -3.91 -5.93 -6.79
C LYS A 61 -2.78 -4.91 -6.67
N PHE A 62 -2.44 -4.26 -7.78
CA PHE A 62 -1.42 -3.21 -7.81
C PHE A 62 -1.78 -2.05 -6.87
N VAL A 63 -3.04 -1.59 -6.90
CA VAL A 63 -3.52 -0.50 -6.05
C VAL A 63 -3.47 -0.87 -4.56
N LEU A 64 -3.82 -2.10 -4.20
CA LEU A 64 -3.74 -2.56 -2.82
C LEU A 64 -2.30 -2.61 -2.31
N GLN A 65 -1.35 -3.03 -3.15
CA GLN A 65 0.07 -3.02 -2.84
C GLN A 65 0.61 -1.58 -2.66
N GLU A 66 0.21 -0.65 -3.52
CA GLU A 66 0.57 0.77 -3.39
C GLU A 66 0.01 1.38 -2.10
N ILE A 67 -1.27 1.14 -1.80
CA ILE A 67 -1.91 1.60 -0.55
C ILE A 67 -1.12 1.12 0.66
N LEU A 68 -0.77 -0.17 0.68
CA LEU A 68 -0.04 -0.78 1.79
C LEU A 68 1.36 -0.15 1.94
N THR A 69 2.08 0.03 0.84
CA THR A 69 3.43 0.61 0.84
C THR A 69 3.41 2.07 1.33
N ILE A 70 2.55 2.91 0.75
CA ILE A 70 2.43 4.33 1.11
C ILE A 70 2.05 4.50 2.58
N THR A 71 1.00 3.80 3.04
CA THR A 71 0.47 3.98 4.40
C THR A 71 1.46 3.53 5.47
N ILE A 72 2.23 2.47 5.20
CA ILE A 72 3.24 1.98 6.14
C ILE A 72 4.46 2.89 6.15
N GLU A 73 4.94 3.34 4.98
CA GLU A 73 6.01 4.33 4.92
C GLU A 73 5.67 5.62 5.66
N GLU A 74 4.45 6.13 5.47
CA GLU A 74 3.96 7.31 6.19
C GLU A 74 3.93 7.08 7.71
N PHE A 75 3.46 5.92 8.16
CA PHE A 75 3.40 5.57 9.57
C PHE A 75 4.80 5.44 10.20
N ILE A 76 5.72 4.71 9.56
CA ILE A 76 7.10 4.52 10.02
C ILE A 76 7.80 5.87 10.17
N LYS A 77 7.69 6.74 9.15
CA LYS A 77 8.30 8.07 9.14
C LYS A 77 7.72 8.96 10.25
N LYS A 78 6.41 8.91 10.47
CA LYS A 78 5.73 9.73 11.48
C LYS A 78 6.08 9.31 12.91
N GLU A 79 6.09 8.01 13.17
CA GLU A 79 6.34 7.46 14.52
C GLU A 79 7.84 7.20 14.79
N ASN A 80 8.72 7.51 13.81
CA ASN A 80 10.16 7.28 13.86
C ASN A 80 10.52 5.82 14.25
N LEU A 81 9.80 4.87 13.66
CA LEU A 81 9.97 3.45 13.98
C LEU A 81 11.08 2.81 13.14
N LYS A 82 11.76 1.83 13.72
CA LYS A 82 12.59 0.88 12.97
C LYS A 82 11.84 -0.44 12.91
N VAL A 83 11.47 -0.85 11.70
CA VAL A 83 10.70 -2.08 11.46
C VAL A 83 11.41 -2.95 10.45
N ASN A 84 11.27 -4.26 10.61
CA ASN A 84 11.71 -5.23 9.62
C ASN A 84 10.98 -4.94 8.30
N PRO A 85 11.63 -5.06 7.13
CA PRO A 85 11.01 -4.87 5.83
C PRO A 85 9.82 -5.82 5.55
N GLU A 86 9.70 -6.94 6.26
CA GLU A 86 8.57 -7.86 6.09
C GLU A 86 7.27 -7.27 6.66
N ILE A 87 6.37 -6.90 5.75
CA ILE A 87 5.03 -6.42 6.07
C ILE A 87 4.04 -7.58 5.96
N ARG A 88 3.19 -7.75 6.97
CA ARG A 88 2.08 -8.72 6.94
C ARG A 88 0.74 -8.03 7.12
N THR A 89 -0.32 -8.59 6.55
CA THR A 89 -1.70 -8.16 6.76
C THR A 89 -2.49 -9.21 7.53
N THR A 90 -3.52 -8.79 8.27
CA THR A 90 -4.43 -9.76 8.90
C THR A 90 -5.39 -10.38 7.89
N GLN A 91 -5.79 -9.59 6.89
CA GLN A 91 -6.64 -10.02 5.79
C GLN A 91 -5.79 -10.60 4.67
N THR A 92 -6.34 -11.58 3.96
CA THR A 92 -5.76 -12.10 2.72
C THR A 92 -5.94 -11.10 1.57
N GLU A 93 -5.11 -11.23 0.52
CA GLU A 93 -5.22 -10.41 -0.70
C GLU A 93 -6.63 -10.52 -1.32
N SER A 94 -7.17 -11.74 -1.40
CA SER A 94 -8.52 -12.00 -1.93
C SER A 94 -9.62 -11.28 -1.13
N GLU A 95 -9.53 -11.30 0.20
CA GLU A 95 -10.48 -10.59 1.06
C GLU A 95 -10.41 -9.07 0.83
N MET A 96 -9.18 -8.52 0.76
CA MET A 96 -8.98 -7.09 0.47
C MET A 96 -9.51 -6.72 -0.93
N GLU A 97 -9.26 -7.55 -1.94
CA GLU A 97 -9.79 -7.37 -3.30
C GLU A 97 -11.33 -7.36 -3.32
N SER A 98 -11.98 -8.19 -2.50
CA SER A 98 -13.44 -8.32 -2.48
C SER A 98 -14.17 -7.10 -1.88
N VAL A 99 -13.53 -6.39 -0.95
CA VAL A 99 -14.12 -5.23 -0.26
C VAL A 99 -13.58 -3.89 -0.78
N PHE A 100 -12.51 -3.90 -1.57
CA PHE A 100 -11.94 -2.68 -2.13
C PHE A 100 -12.79 -2.12 -3.27
N THR A 101 -13.24 -0.87 -3.10
CA THR A 101 -13.91 -0.10 -4.14
C THR A 101 -13.29 1.30 -4.20
N PRO A 102 -12.68 1.70 -5.33
CA PRO A 102 -12.18 3.06 -5.52
C PRO A 102 -13.28 4.10 -5.24
N GLY A 103 -12.94 5.17 -4.51
CA GLY A 103 -13.91 6.20 -4.13
C GLY A 103 -14.68 5.89 -2.85
N SER A 104 -14.61 4.67 -2.32
CA SER A 104 -15.17 4.29 -1.03
C SER A 104 -14.10 4.27 0.07
N ALA A 105 -14.54 4.44 1.32
CA ALA A 105 -13.66 4.26 2.47
C ALA A 105 -13.12 2.81 2.48
N PHE A 106 -11.85 2.66 2.85
CA PHE A 106 -11.18 1.37 2.86
C PHE A 106 -10.44 1.17 4.18
N VAL A 107 -10.59 -0.02 4.77
CA VAL A 107 -10.05 -0.35 6.09
C VAL A 107 -9.39 -1.71 6.03
N PHE A 108 -8.20 -1.82 6.58
CA PHE A 108 -7.45 -3.07 6.72
C PHE A 108 -6.53 -3.01 7.93
N ASN A 109 -5.99 -4.16 8.37
CA ASN A 109 -5.01 -4.18 9.44
C ASN A 109 -3.67 -4.72 8.96
N VAL A 110 -2.62 -4.07 9.41
CA VAL A 110 -1.22 -4.39 9.14
C VAL A 110 -0.57 -4.86 10.43
N ILE A 111 0.25 -5.89 10.29
CA ILE A 111 1.13 -6.45 11.30
C ILE A 111 2.55 -5.96 10.97
N LEU A 112 3.14 -5.17 11.87
CA LEU A 112 4.52 -4.70 11.75
C LEU A 112 5.41 -5.34 12.81
N GLN A 113 6.56 -5.84 12.39
CA GLN A 113 7.59 -6.35 13.29
C GLN A 113 8.64 -5.27 13.53
N LEU A 114 8.69 -4.73 14.75
CA LEU A 114 9.73 -3.79 15.15
C LEU A 114 11.09 -4.49 15.14
N GLU A 115 12.13 -3.77 14.72
CA GLU A 115 13.50 -4.19 14.96
C GLU A 115 13.77 -4.11 16.46
N LYS A 116 14.49 -5.08 17.02
CA LYS A 116 15.02 -4.93 18.38
C LYS A 116 16.08 -3.83 18.30
N SER A 117 15.89 -2.75 19.06
CA SER A 117 17.00 -1.85 19.36
C SER A 117 17.97 -2.59 20.27
N ASP A 118 19.27 -2.55 19.97
CA ASP A 118 20.36 -3.03 20.85
C ASP A 118 20.50 -2.13 22.10
N SER A 119 19.40 -1.83 22.78
CA SER A 119 19.35 -0.96 23.96
C SER A 119 18.61 -1.66 25.11
N ASP A 120 18.87 -2.96 25.24
CA ASP A 120 18.71 -3.70 26.48
C ASP A 120 20.11 -4.05 27.01
N GLU A 121 20.98 -3.04 27.16
CA GLU A 121 22.08 -3.13 28.12
C GLU A 121 21.71 -2.24 29.31
N ASP A 122 21.74 -2.89 30.48
CA ASP A 122 21.78 -2.34 31.83
C ASP A 122 20.45 -2.17 32.58
N SER A 123 20.14 -3.16 33.43
CA SER A 123 19.90 -2.96 34.87
C SER A 123 19.56 -4.31 35.51
N GLU A 124 20.57 -4.99 36.09
CA GLU A 124 20.45 -5.70 37.37
C GLU A 124 21.88 -6.00 37.87
N GLU A 125 22.50 -4.96 38.42
CA GLU A 125 23.65 -5.10 39.31
C GLU A 125 23.26 -5.89 40.58
N GLN A 126 24.02 -6.95 40.81
CA GLN A 126 24.45 -7.53 42.08
C GLN A 126 23.65 -7.27 43.37
N SER A 127 23.19 -8.37 43.98
CA SER A 127 23.20 -8.50 45.43
C SER A 127 23.93 -9.78 45.84
N ASP A 128 25.17 -9.59 46.24
CA ASP A 128 25.95 -10.46 47.12
C ASP A 128 25.15 -10.77 48.40
N SER A 129 25.08 -12.03 48.80
CA SER A 129 25.03 -12.37 50.22
C SER A 129 25.49 -13.81 50.42
N SER A 130 26.61 -13.89 51.11
CA SER A 130 27.20 -15.10 51.70
C SER A 130 26.22 -15.78 52.68
N GLU A 131 26.23 -17.12 52.72
CA GLU A 131 26.49 -17.94 53.92
C GLU A 131 26.74 -19.40 53.53
#